data_AF-A0A1G3HSC4-F1
#
_entry.id   AF-A0A1G3HSC4-F1
#
_cell.length_a   1.000
_cell.length_b   1.000
_cell.length_c   1.000
_cell.angle_alpha   90.00
_cell.angle_beta   90.00
_cell.angle_gamma   90.00
#
_symmetry.space_group_name_H-M   'P 1'
#
loop_
_entity.id
_entity.type
_entity.pdbx_description
1 polymer ?
#
loop_
_entity_poly.entity_id
_entity_poly.type
_entity_poly.pdbx_seq_one_letter_code
_entity_poly.pdbx_strand_id
1 'polypeptide(L)'
;MKLLTRLTLLLCLAAPLPALADDVDAGLAAVKQLGVLNGQALACAAKDAAAHAKMLMLAHAPKTARFGAAYEAATQEGYLAQTRAAVTCPEPKTLAGKIDEVAQRLRTALPAAQPAAK
;
A
#
# COMPACT_ATOMS: atom_id res chain seq x y z
N MET A 1 3.52 -38.90 -49.28
CA MET A 1 4.81 -38.20 -49.25
C MET A 1 4.53 -36.87 -48.55
N LYS A 2 4.57 -36.79 -47.21
CA LYS A 2 5.74 -36.50 -46.35
C LYS A 2 6.51 -35.26 -46.82
N LEU A 3 6.69 -34.30 -45.90
CA LEU A 3 7.10 -32.88 -46.05
C LEU A 3 5.90 -32.01 -46.45
N LEU A 4 5.14 -31.40 -45.55
CA LEU A 4 5.53 -30.26 -44.73
C LEU A 4 4.86 -30.37 -43.35
N THR A 5 5.35 -31.33 -42.57
CA THR A 5 5.12 -31.37 -41.12
C THR A 5 6.05 -30.34 -40.50
N ARG A 6 5.52 -29.51 -39.59
CA ARG A 6 6.23 -28.59 -38.67
C ARG A 6 6.56 -27.20 -39.23
N LEU A 7 5.54 -26.35 -39.33
CA LEU A 7 5.74 -24.95 -38.95
C LEU A 7 4.67 -24.56 -37.93
N THR A 8 4.76 -25.22 -36.77
CA THR A 8 4.14 -24.78 -35.52
C THR A 8 4.86 -23.51 -35.09
N LEU A 9 4.55 -22.38 -35.72
CA LEU A 9 4.93 -21.09 -35.18
C LEU A 9 4.00 -20.85 -33.99
N LEU A 10 4.45 -21.30 -32.81
CA LEU A 10 3.96 -20.82 -31.52
C LEU A 10 4.07 -19.29 -31.57
N LEU A 11 2.97 -18.64 -31.90
CA LEU A 11 2.78 -17.23 -31.64
C LEU A 11 2.68 -17.12 -30.11
N CYS A 12 3.84 -16.99 -29.45
CA CYS A 12 3.92 -16.73 -28.02
C CYS A 12 2.98 -15.58 -27.71
N LEU A 13 2.01 -15.85 -26.84
CA LEU A 13 1.14 -14.88 -26.21
C LEU A 13 1.99 -13.72 -25.67
N ALA A 14 2.12 -12.65 -26.45
CA ALA A 14 2.34 -11.33 -25.90
C ALA A 14 0.98 -10.86 -25.36
N ALA A 15 0.56 -11.45 -24.24
CA ALA A 15 -0.45 -10.81 -23.42
C ALA A 15 0.13 -9.45 -23.01
N PRO A 16 -0.57 -8.32 -23.20
CA PRO A 16 -0.17 -7.11 -22.53
C PRO A 16 -0.17 -7.43 -21.04
N LEU A 17 0.84 -6.99 -20.29
CA LEU A 17 0.81 -6.93 -18.83
C LEU A 17 0.36 -5.51 -18.49
N PRO A 18 -0.95 -5.18 -18.36
CA PRO A 18 -1.36 -3.87 -17.87
C PRO A 18 -1.22 -3.80 -16.33
N ALA A 19 -1.04 -4.96 -15.67
CA ALA A 19 -1.17 -5.09 -14.22
C ALA A 19 -0.16 -4.25 -13.41
N LEU A 20 1.06 -4.04 -13.91
CA LEU A 20 2.12 -3.39 -13.12
C LEU A 20 1.87 -1.91 -12.84
N ALA A 21 1.22 -1.17 -13.73
CA ALA A 21 0.97 0.26 -13.54
C ALA A 21 -0.22 0.51 -12.61
N ASP A 22 -1.32 -0.23 -12.82
CA ASP A 22 -2.53 -0.14 -12.00
C ASP A 22 -2.27 -0.57 -10.55
N ASP A 23 -1.44 -1.60 -10.34
CA ASP A 23 -1.05 -2.07 -9.01
C ASP A 23 -0.19 -1.03 -8.26
N VAL A 24 0.69 -0.29 -8.96
CA VAL A 24 1.52 0.76 -8.34
C VAL A 24 0.68 1.95 -7.89
N ASP A 25 -0.30 2.38 -8.69
CA ASP A 25 -1.18 3.48 -8.32
C ASP A 25 -2.17 3.09 -7.22
N ALA A 26 -2.71 1.86 -7.27
CA ALA A 26 -3.50 1.29 -6.18
C ALA A 26 -2.68 1.20 -4.88
N GLY A 27 -1.41 0.79 -5.00
CA GLY A 27 -0.45 0.76 -3.90
C GLY A 27 -0.19 2.13 -3.30
N LEU A 28 0.00 3.16 -4.13
CA LEU A 28 0.19 4.53 -3.66
C LEU A 28 -1.06 5.07 -2.96
N ALA A 29 -2.25 4.78 -3.48
CA ALA A 29 -3.50 5.15 -2.82
C ALA A 29 -3.64 4.48 -1.45
N ALA A 30 -3.29 3.19 -1.34
CA ALA A 30 -3.30 2.49 -0.06
C ALA A 30 -2.25 3.05 0.93
N VAL A 31 -1.06 3.44 0.46
CA VAL A 31 -0.05 4.13 1.29
C VAL A 31 -0.56 5.48 1.81
N LYS A 32 -1.26 6.27 0.99
CA LYS A 32 -1.90 7.51 1.45
C LYS A 32 -2.95 7.23 2.53
N GLN A 33 -3.82 6.25 2.32
CA GLN A 33 -4.84 5.86 3.32
C GLN A 33 -4.18 5.41 4.63
N LEU A 34 -3.11 4.63 4.56
CA LEU A 34 -2.34 4.22 5.73
C LEU A 34 -1.75 5.41 6.47
N GLY A 35 -1.22 6.40 5.74
CA GLY A 35 -0.74 7.67 6.29
C GLY A 35 -1.84 8.41 7.07
N VAL A 36 -3.02 8.61 6.46
CA VAL A 36 -4.16 9.26 7.14
C VAL A 36 -4.51 8.56 8.46
N LEU A 37 -4.60 7.23 8.47
CA LEU A 37 -4.90 6.46 9.68
C LEU A 37 -3.80 6.55 10.74
N ASN A 38 -2.53 6.59 10.34
CA ASN A 38 -1.41 6.85 11.25
C ASN A 38 -1.53 8.25 11.89
N GLY A 39 -1.80 9.27 11.07
CA GLY A 39 -2.02 10.63 11.55
C GLY A 39 -3.13 10.71 12.60
N GLN A 40 -4.26 10.06 12.31
CA GLN A 40 -5.37 9.93 13.25
C GLN A 40 -4.96 9.19 14.53
N ALA A 41 -4.21 8.09 14.43
CA ALA A 41 -3.72 7.33 15.59
C ALA A 41 -2.82 8.17 16.49
N LEU A 42 -1.91 8.95 15.89
CA LEU A 42 -1.02 9.86 16.62
C LEU A 42 -1.81 10.95 17.34
N ALA A 43 -2.77 11.60 16.67
CA ALA A 43 -3.63 12.61 17.26
C ALA A 43 -4.44 12.05 18.45
N CYS A 44 -4.78 10.76 18.40
CA CYS A 44 -5.55 10.06 19.43
C CYS A 44 -4.70 9.34 20.48
N ALA A 45 -3.38 9.52 20.48
CA ALA A 45 -2.45 8.82 21.36
C ALA A 45 -2.57 7.27 21.32
N ALA A 46 -3.10 6.71 20.23
CA ALA A 46 -3.22 5.28 20.00
C ALA A 46 -1.88 4.71 19.48
N LYS A 47 -0.89 4.65 20.38
CA LYS A 47 0.52 4.35 20.04
C LYS A 47 0.70 3.03 19.29
N ASP A 48 0.00 1.97 19.70
CA ASP A 48 0.12 0.65 19.06
C ASP A 48 -0.40 0.67 17.61
N ALA A 49 -1.51 1.39 17.37
CA ALA A 49 -2.06 1.56 16.02
C ALA A 49 -1.12 2.39 15.14
N ALA A 50 -0.56 3.49 15.66
CA ALA A 50 0.42 4.30 14.92
C ALA A 50 1.68 3.50 14.57
N ALA A 51 2.19 2.71 15.52
CA ALA A 51 3.33 1.82 15.29
C ALA A 51 3.01 0.76 14.23
N HIS A 52 1.83 0.16 14.29
CA HIS A 52 1.38 -0.83 13.31
C HIS A 52 1.32 -0.24 11.89
N ALA A 53 0.70 0.93 11.71
CA ALA A 53 0.67 1.60 10.42
C ALA A 53 2.09 1.87 9.89
N LYS A 54 3.01 2.36 10.73
CA LYS A 54 4.40 2.59 10.33
C LYS A 54 5.11 1.29 9.92
N MET A 55 4.89 0.18 10.63
CA MET A 55 5.50 -1.11 10.27
C MET A 55 5.01 -1.60 8.90
N LEU A 56 3.72 -1.45 8.60
CA LEU A 56 3.16 -1.82 7.29
C LEU A 56 3.76 -0.97 6.16
N MET A 57 3.92 0.34 6.38
CA MET A 57 4.59 1.23 5.43
C MET A 57 6.02 0.74 5.13
N LEU A 58 6.79 0.42 6.17
CA LEU A 58 8.18 -0.04 6.02
C LEU A 58 8.30 -1.42 5.36
N ALA A 59 7.32 -2.30 5.58
CA ALA A 59 7.34 -3.67 5.06
C ALA A 59 6.91 -3.76 3.58
N HIS A 60 5.94 -2.93 3.16
CA HIS A 60 5.27 -3.10 1.88
C HIS A 60 5.54 -1.97 0.88
N ALA A 61 5.71 -0.72 1.32
CA ALA A 61 5.85 0.37 0.37
C ALA A 61 7.23 0.33 -0.33
N PRO A 62 7.29 0.56 -1.65
CA PRO A 62 8.56 0.75 -2.35
C PRO A 62 9.40 1.85 -1.71
N LYS A 63 10.70 1.59 -1.54
CA LYS A 63 11.66 2.52 -0.92
C LYS A 63 12.04 3.66 -1.87
N THR A 64 11.06 4.49 -2.24
CA THR A 64 11.24 5.65 -3.12
C THR A 64 10.66 6.91 -2.49
N ALA A 65 11.17 8.07 -2.90
CA ALA A 65 10.70 9.36 -2.41
C ALA A 65 9.19 9.56 -2.64
N ARG A 66 8.65 9.06 -3.77
CA ARG A 66 7.21 9.17 -4.12
C ARG A 66 6.31 8.59 -3.02
N PHE A 67 6.62 7.38 -2.54
CA PHE A 67 5.81 6.72 -1.52
C PHE A 67 6.05 7.28 -0.12
N GLY A 68 7.32 7.59 0.22
CA GLY A 68 7.66 8.23 1.49
C GLY A 68 6.94 9.57 1.68
N ALA A 69 7.03 10.46 0.69
CA ALA A 69 6.38 11.77 0.73
C ALA A 69 4.85 11.66 0.79
N ALA A 70 4.26 10.70 0.06
CA ALA A 70 2.82 10.47 0.09
C ALA A 70 2.33 10.00 1.47
N TYR A 71 3.07 9.11 2.13
CA TYR A 71 2.76 8.64 3.48
C TYR A 71 2.88 9.77 4.52
N GLU A 72 3.96 10.55 4.45
CA GLU A 72 4.22 11.65 5.39
C GLU A 72 3.18 12.76 5.26
N ALA A 73 2.90 13.23 4.04
CA ALA A 73 1.89 14.25 3.79
C ALA A 73 0.50 13.81 4.28
N ALA A 74 0.12 12.56 3.99
CA ALA A 74 -1.15 12.00 4.45
C ALA A 74 -1.20 11.80 5.98
N THR A 75 -0.07 11.48 6.62
CA THR A 75 0.03 11.42 8.09
C THR A 75 -0.21 12.79 8.70
N GLN A 76 0.40 13.84 8.15
CA GLN A 76 0.16 15.20 8.60
C GLN A 76 -1.31 15.61 8.41
N GLU A 77 -1.89 15.30 7.25
CA GLU A 77 -3.30 15.56 6.94
C GLU A 77 -4.24 14.89 7.94
N GLY A 78 -4.08 13.58 8.18
CA GLY A 78 -4.91 12.82 9.12
C GLY A 78 -4.81 13.34 10.56
N TYR A 79 -3.61 13.73 10.99
CA TYR A 79 -3.39 14.33 12.31
C TYR A 79 -4.13 15.67 12.43
N LEU A 80 -3.98 16.55 11.45
CA LEU A 80 -4.63 17.86 11.43
C LEU A 80 -6.14 17.74 11.35
N ALA A 81 -6.66 16.82 10.53
CA ALA A 81 -8.09 16.56 10.42
C ALA A 81 -8.69 16.11 11.76
N GLN A 82 -8.04 15.17 12.46
CA GLN A 82 -8.52 14.67 13.75
C GLN A 82 -8.48 15.76 14.84
N THR A 83 -7.42 16.57 14.87
CA THR A 83 -7.25 17.60 15.91
C THR A 83 -8.09 18.86 15.67
N ARG A 84 -8.29 19.28 14.41
CA ARG A 84 -9.09 20.47 14.07
C ARG A 84 -10.60 20.22 14.15
N ALA A 85 -11.05 19.01 13.81
CA ALA A 85 -12.47 18.72 13.77
C ALA A 85 -13.10 18.51 15.16
N ALA A 86 -12.29 18.51 16.25
CA ALA A 86 -12.73 18.22 17.61
C ALA A 86 -13.56 16.92 17.73
N VAL A 87 -13.33 15.97 16.81
CA VAL A 87 -14.05 14.70 16.77
C VAL A 87 -13.50 13.80 17.86
N THR A 88 -14.39 13.05 18.53
CA THR A 88 -13.99 12.03 19.48
C THR A 88 -13.07 11.01 18.82
N CYS A 89 -11.98 10.68 19.50
CA CYS A 89 -11.08 9.65 19.01
C CYS A 89 -11.81 8.31 18.86
N PRO A 90 -11.63 7.60 17.73
CA PRO A 90 -12.19 6.28 17.58
C PRO A 90 -11.58 5.32 18.61
N GLU A 91 -12.35 4.31 18.99
CA GLU A 91 -11.85 3.22 19.83
C GLU A 91 -10.57 2.62 19.22
N PRO A 92 -9.53 2.31 20.03
CA PRO A 92 -8.26 1.80 19.51
C PRO A 92 -8.41 0.55 18.62
N LYS A 93 -9.32 -0.36 18.97
CA LYS A 93 -9.61 -1.56 18.17
C LYS A 93 -10.21 -1.23 16.81
N THR A 94 -11.06 -0.21 16.74
CA THR A 94 -11.64 0.27 15.48
C THR A 94 -10.55 0.82 14.57
N LEU A 95 -9.60 1.56 15.13
CA LEU A 95 -8.49 2.09 14.36
C LEU A 95 -7.54 0.99 13.85
N ALA A 96 -7.25 0.00 14.70
CA ALA A 96 -6.46 -1.17 14.30
C ALA A 96 -7.14 -1.95 13.16
N GLY A 97 -8.45 -2.20 13.25
CA GLY A 97 -9.20 -2.88 12.19
C GLY A 97 -9.15 -2.15 10.85
N LYS A 98 -9.29 -0.82 10.85
CA LYS A 98 -9.14 0.00 9.62
C LYS A 98 -7.74 -0.10 9.02
N ILE A 99 -6.71 -0.14 9.86
CA ILE A 99 -5.33 -0.31 9.42
C ILE A 99 -5.15 -1.70 8.80
N ASP A 100 -5.73 -2.75 9.39
CA ASP A 100 -5.69 -4.11 8.85
C ASP A 100 -6.37 -4.24 7.49
N GLU A 101 -7.51 -3.55 7.28
CA GLU A 101 -8.17 -3.50 5.97
C GLU A 101 -7.27 -2.85 4.90
N VAL A 102 -6.59 -1.76 5.24
CA VAL A 102 -5.61 -1.13 4.34
C VAL A 102 -4.41 -2.07 4.11
N ALA A 103 -3.99 -2.81 5.13
CA ALA A 103 -2.90 -3.79 5.01
C ALA A 103 -3.21 -4.87 3.96
N GLN A 104 -4.45 -5.35 3.87
CA GLN A 104 -4.82 -6.32 2.84
C GLN A 104 -4.72 -5.74 1.43
N ARG A 105 -5.14 -4.49 1.24
CA ARG A 105 -4.99 -3.78 -0.05
C ARG A 105 -3.52 -3.56 -0.39
N LEU A 106 -2.71 -3.16 0.59
CA LEU A 106 -1.27 -2.99 0.41
C LEU A 106 -0.59 -4.30 -0.02
N ARG A 107 -0.90 -5.43 0.63
CA ARG A 107 -0.29 -6.73 0.26
C ARG A 107 -0.65 -7.17 -1.16
N THR A 108 -1.85 -6.81 -1.63
CA THR A 108 -2.32 -7.16 -2.97
C THR A 108 -1.62 -6.30 -4.01
N ALA A 109 -1.57 -4.98 -3.80
CA ALA A 109 -1.04 -4.02 -4.76
C ALA A 109 0.50 -3.90 -4.71
N LEU A 110 1.09 -4.12 -3.53
CA LEU A 110 2.52 -4.01 -3.24
C LEU A 110 2.95 -5.23 -2.40
N PRO A 111 3.20 -6.38 -3.04
CA PRO A 111 3.76 -7.53 -2.35
C PRO A 111 5.03 -7.12 -1.60
N ALA A 112 5.23 -7.67 -0.40
CA ALA A 112 6.35 -7.29 0.47
C ALA A 112 7.67 -7.28 -0.33
N ALA A 113 8.44 -6.21 -0.18
CA ALA A 113 9.70 -6.07 -0.89
C ALA A 113 10.60 -7.27 -0.57
N GLN A 114 10.99 -8.04 -1.58
CA GLN A 114 11.99 -9.09 -1.39
C GLN A 114 13.28 -8.43 -0.90
N PRO A 115 13.97 -9.00 0.10
CA PRO A 115 15.28 -8.48 0.49
C PRO A 115 16.19 -8.50 -0.74
N ALA A 116 16.84 -7.38 -1.03
CA ALA A 116 17.84 -7.33 -2.08
C ALA A 116 18.89 -8.41 -1.80
N ALA A 117 19.13 -9.31 -2.77
CA ALA A 117 20.20 -10.28 -2.68
C ALA A 117 21.52 -9.51 -2.48
N LYS A 118 22.22 -9.85 -1.40
CA LYS A 118 23.42 -9.17 -0.94
C LYS A 118 24.66 -9.63 -1.71
#